data_AF-A0A1F2RSB2-F1
#
_entry.id   AF-A0A1F2RSB2-F1
#
_cell.length_a   1.000
_cell.length_b   1.000
_cell.length_c   1.000
_cell.angle_alpha   90.00
_cell.angle_beta   90.00
_cell.angle_gamma   90.00
#
_symmetry.space_group_name_H-M   'P 1'
#
loop_
_entity.id
_entity.type
_entity.pdbx_description
1 polymer ?
#
loop_
_entity_poly.entity_id
_entity_poly.type
_entity_poly.pdbx_seq_one_letter_code
_entity_poly.pdbx_strand_id
1 'polypeptide(L)'
;MYEIEFTPDSIKDLRWFTKRDRKQIMAALESRLSHEPTVETRNRKRLRPNRLAEWELRWGGFRIFFDVKEEDRLINIIAVGYKEGSRLFIRGKEYEL
;
A
#
# COMPACT_ATOMS: atom_id res chain seq x y z
N MET A 1 5.66 -15.63 8.00
CA MET A 1 4.57 -15.15 7.13
C MET A 1 3.84 -14.07 7.89
N TYR A 2 3.60 -12.93 7.26
CA TYR A 2 2.86 -11.83 7.86
C TYR A 2 1.38 -11.90 7.45
N GLU A 3 0.49 -11.57 8.38
CA GLU A 3 -0.93 -11.37 8.10
C GLU A 3 -1.16 -9.97 7.55
N ILE A 4 -2.12 -9.81 6.64
CA ILE A 4 -2.42 -8.53 5.99
C ILE A 4 -3.83 -8.13 6.40
N GLU A 5 -3.93 -7.01 7.11
CA GLU A 5 -5.19 -6.37 7.48
C GLU A 5 -5.37 -5.06 6.72
N PHE A 6 -6.63 -4.73 6.46
CA PHE A 6 -7.01 -3.50 5.78
C PHE A 6 -7.75 -2.60 6.76
N THR A 7 -7.29 -1.35 6.88
CA THR A 7 -8.06 -0.33 7.58
C THR A 7 -9.41 -0.11 6.88
N PRO A 8 -10.44 0.38 7.59
CA PRO A 8 -11.72 0.72 6.96
C PRO A 8 -11.58 1.69 5.78
N ASP A 9 -10.61 2.61 5.81
CA ASP A 9 -10.36 3.55 4.72
C ASP A 9 -9.65 2.90 3.53
N SER A 10 -8.65 2.04 3.74
CA SER A 10 -8.03 1.30 2.65
C SER A 10 -9.02 0.38 1.91
N ILE A 11 -10.04 -0.14 2.61
CA ILE A 11 -11.13 -0.89 1.96
C ILE A 11 -11.94 0.02 1.04
N LYS A 12 -12.23 1.26 1.45
CA LYS A 12 -12.91 2.25 0.60
C LYS A 12 -12.04 2.64 -0.58
N ASP A 13 -10.73 2.78 -0.38
CA ASP A 13 -9.78 3.05 -1.44
C ASP A 13 -9.78 1.93 -2.48
N LEU A 14 -9.68 0.67 -2.05
CA LEU A 14 -9.77 -0.49 -2.92
C LEU A 14 -11.08 -0.51 -3.72
N ARG A 15 -12.20 -0.16 -3.10
CA ARG A 15 -13.52 -0.11 -3.78
C ARG A 15 -13.57 0.91 -4.93
N TRP A 16 -12.72 1.94 -4.92
CA TRP A 16 -12.60 2.91 -6.01
C TRP A 16 -12.04 2.30 -7.29
N PHE A 17 -11.16 1.31 -7.16
CA PHE A 17 -10.50 0.67 -8.29
C PHE A 17 -11.41 -0.36 -8.99
N THR A 18 -11.13 -0.58 -10.28
CA THR A 18 -11.81 -1.62 -11.04
C THR A 18 -11.54 -3.01 -10.47
N LYS A 19 -12.38 -4.00 -10.78
CA LYS A 19 -12.16 -5.40 -10.36
C LYS A 19 -10.78 -5.92 -10.79
N ARG A 20 -10.32 -5.53 -11.99
CA ARG A 20 -9.02 -5.93 -12.54
C ARG A 20 -7.88 -5.36 -11.70
N ASP A 21 -7.94 -4.07 -11.40
CA ASP A 21 -6.91 -3.37 -10.64
C ASP A 21 -6.83 -3.88 -9.21
N ARG A 22 -7.99 -4.09 -8.56
CA ARG A 22 -8.05 -4.73 -7.24
C ARG A 22 -7.34 -6.08 -7.24
N LYS A 23 -7.59 -6.93 -8.24
CA LYS A 23 -6.93 -8.23 -8.36
C LYS A 23 -5.41 -8.09 -8.48
N GLN A 24 -4.92 -7.11 -9.24
CA GLN A 24 -3.48 -6.84 -9.36
C GLN A 24 -2.87 -6.35 -8.04
N ILE A 25 -3.59 -5.48 -7.30
CA ILE A 25 -3.16 -4.98 -6.00
C ILE A 25 -3.07 -6.13 -4.99
N MET A 26 -4.11 -6.97 -4.89
CA MET A 26 -4.10 -8.12 -3.98
C MET A 26 -2.97 -9.10 -4.28
N ALA A 27 -2.76 -9.44 -5.57
CA ALA A 27 -1.65 -10.30 -5.97
C ALA A 27 -0.27 -9.70 -5.64
N ALA A 28 -0.12 -8.37 -5.75
CA ALA A 28 1.11 -7.69 -5.36
C ALA A 28 1.36 -7.74 -3.85
N LEU A 29 0.31 -7.56 -3.04
CA LEU A 29 0.37 -7.67 -1.58
C LEU A 29 0.79 -9.07 -1.14
N GLU A 30 0.11 -10.11 -1.64
CA GLU A 30 0.41 -11.51 -1.32
C GLU A 30 1.82 -11.90 -1.72
N SER A 31 2.28 -11.53 -2.92
CA SER A 31 3.59 -11.93 -3.43
C SER A 31 4.77 -11.18 -2.79
N ARG A 32 4.58 -9.92 -2.35
CA ARG A 32 5.70 -9.06 -1.93
C ARG A 32 5.77 -8.76 -0.45
N LEU A 33 4.66 -8.84 0.28
CA LEU A 33 4.62 -8.45 1.69
C LEU A 33 4.55 -9.65 2.65
N SER A 34 4.14 -10.83 2.19
CA SER A 34 3.96 -12.00 3.05
C SER A 34 5.23 -12.55 3.70
N HIS A 35 6.42 -12.26 3.15
CA HIS A 35 7.70 -12.86 3.60
C HIS A 35 8.61 -11.83 4.30
N GLU A 36 8.98 -10.75 3.61
CA GLU A 36 9.91 -9.73 4.12
C GLU A 36 9.36 -8.31 3.84
N PRO A 37 8.40 -7.82 4.64
CA PRO A 37 7.74 -6.54 4.39
C PRO A 37 8.58 -5.32 4.76
N THR A 38 9.63 -5.47 5.56
CA THR A 38 10.50 -4.37 6.04
C THR A 38 11.86 -4.29 5.36
N VAL A 39 12.14 -5.16 4.39
CA VAL A 39 13.38 -5.10 3.60
C VAL A 39 13.21 -4.07 2.47
N GLU A 40 14.03 -3.04 2.39
CA GLU A 40 13.93 -2.09 1.27
C GLU A 40 14.24 -2.76 -0.08
N THR A 41 13.45 -2.40 -1.11
CA THR A 41 13.73 -2.83 -2.48
C THR A 41 13.55 -1.64 -3.44
N ARG A 42 13.72 -1.87 -4.75
CA ARG A 42 13.37 -0.87 -5.76
C ARG A 42 11.89 -0.45 -5.68
N ASN A 43 11.02 -1.39 -5.36
CA ASN A 43 9.56 -1.19 -5.37
C ASN A 43 8.96 -1.06 -3.97
N ARG A 44 9.76 -1.11 -2.91
CA ARG A 44 9.31 -0.95 -1.53
C ARG A 44 10.24 0.00 -0.81
N LYS A 45 9.70 1.13 -0.37
CA LYS A 45 10.47 2.23 0.20
C LYS A 45 9.95 2.55 1.58
N ARG A 46 10.87 2.76 2.53
CA ARG A 46 10.53 3.42 3.77
C ARG A 46 10.32 4.90 3.48
N LEU A 47 9.20 5.43 3.94
CA LEU A 47 8.86 6.83 3.79
C LEU A 47 9.59 7.65 4.87
N ARG A 48 9.82 8.93 4.56
CA ARG A 48 10.17 9.91 5.60
C ARG A 48 8.96 10.05 6.55
N PRO A 49 9.17 10.47 7.81
CA PRO A 49 8.06 10.69 8.74
C PRO A 49 6.96 11.53 8.09
N ASN A 50 5.74 10.96 8.04
CA ASN A 50 4.56 11.54 7.42
C ASN A 50 3.31 11.11 8.21
N ARG A 51 2.13 11.58 7.80
CA ARG A 51 0.85 11.31 8.50
C ARG A 51 0.09 10.10 7.98
N LEU A 52 0.60 9.41 6.96
CA LEU A 52 -0.07 8.32 6.26
C LEU A 52 0.46 6.95 6.69
N ALA A 53 1.73 6.65 6.46
CA ALA A 53 2.32 5.34 6.76
C ALA A 53 3.86 5.38 6.75
N GLU A 54 4.48 4.36 7.32
CA GLU A 54 5.94 4.17 7.32
C GLU A 54 6.47 3.61 5.99
N TRP A 55 5.67 2.83 5.26
CA TRP A 55 6.13 2.14 4.06
C TRP A 55 5.23 2.40 2.84
N GLU A 56 5.87 2.46 1.67
CA GLU A 56 5.24 2.52 0.37
C GLU A 56 5.66 1.31 -0.47
N LEU A 57 4.68 0.51 -0.93
CA LEU A 57 4.83 -0.46 -1.99
C LEU A 57 4.36 0.13 -3.32
N ARG A 58 5.24 0.05 -4.32
CA ARG A 58 5.04 0.51 -5.69
C ARG A 58 4.77 -0.69 -6.59
N TRP A 59 3.60 -0.70 -7.22
CA TRP A 59 3.24 -1.75 -8.17
C TRP A 59 2.62 -1.15 -9.42
N GLY A 60 3.40 -1.06 -10.50
CA GLY A 60 2.98 -0.32 -11.69
C GLY A 60 2.60 1.12 -11.36
N GLY A 61 1.37 1.50 -11.71
CA GLY A 61 0.78 2.80 -11.36
C GLY A 61 0.27 2.92 -9.92
N PHE A 62 0.13 1.82 -9.19
CA PHE A 62 -0.44 1.80 -7.84
C PHE A 62 0.61 2.10 -6.77
N ARG A 63 0.16 2.74 -5.69
CA ARG A 63 0.90 3.01 -4.45
C ARG A 63 0.10 2.49 -3.29
N ILE A 64 0.71 1.60 -2.52
CA ILE A 64 0.07 0.95 -1.38
C ILE A 64 0.87 1.34 -0.14
N PHE A 65 0.20 1.95 0.82
CA PHE A 65 0.79 2.49 2.04
C PHE A 65 0.47 1.58 3.20
N PHE A 66 1.49 1.19 3.95
CA PHE A 66 1.32 0.21 5.02
C PHE A 66 2.29 0.43 6.18
N ASP A 67 1.88 -0.05 7.34
CA ASP A 67 2.70 -0.16 8.53
C ASP A 67 2.91 -1.63 8.89
N VAL A 68 4.04 -1.94 9.53
CA VAL A 68 4.37 -3.30 9.97
C VAL A 68 4.46 -3.33 11.48
N LYS A 69 3.65 -4.19 12.11
CA LYS A 69 3.81 -4.58 13.51
C LYS A 69 4.62 -5.87 13.55
N GLU A 70 5.92 -5.74 13.73
CA GLU A 70 6.86 -6.87 13.69
C GLU A 70 6.57 -7.92 14.78
N GLU A 71 6.16 -7.47 15.96
CA GLU A 71 5.82 -8.34 17.10
C GLU A 71 4.64 -9.27 16.78
N ASP A 72 3.61 -8.73 16.14
CA ASP A 72 2.39 -9.46 15.75
C ASP A 72 2.51 -10.14 14.39
N ARG A 73 3.61 -9.90 13.65
CA ARG A 73 3.74 -10.23 12.22
C ARG A 73 2.54 -9.75 11.41
N LEU A 74 2.09 -8.52 11.68
CA LEU A 74 0.91 -7.94 11.06
C LEU A 74 1.27 -6.76 10.17
N ILE A 75 0.67 -6.72 8.99
CA ILE A 75 0.79 -5.63 8.02
C ILE A 75 -0.54 -4.92 7.94
N ASN A 76 -0.55 -3.64 8.31
CA ASN A 76 -1.73 -2.80 8.23
C ASN A 76 -1.68 -1.99 6.95
N ILE A 77 -2.56 -2.28 6.00
CA ILE A 77 -2.74 -1.46 4.81
C ILE A 77 -3.52 -0.23 5.21
N ILE A 78 -2.86 0.92 5.19
CA ILE A 78 -3.43 2.20 5.62
C ILE A 78 -4.19 2.87 4.48
N ALA A 79 -3.61 2.89 3.28
CA ALA A 79 -4.23 3.51 2.11
C ALA A 79 -3.76 2.88 0.79
N VAL A 80 -4.60 3.00 -0.24
CA VAL A 80 -4.27 2.56 -1.60
C VAL A 80 -4.58 3.68 -2.59
N GLY A 81 -3.55 4.07 -3.34
CA GLY A 81 -3.62 5.12 -4.33
C GLY A 81 -3.01 4.72 -5.66
N TYR A 82 -3.00 5.68 -6.58
CA TYR A 82 -2.35 5.56 -7.88
C TYR A 82 -1.66 6.86 -8.25
N LYS A 83 -0.67 6.78 -9.13
CA LYS A 83 -0.02 7.96 -9.70
C LYS A 83 -0.52 8.26 -11.09
N GLU A 84 -0.78 9.54 -11.35
CA GLU A 84 -0.86 10.11 -12.69
C GLU A 84 0.25 11.16 -12.81
N GLY A 85 1.27 10.84 -13.63
CA GLY A 85 2.50 11.63 -13.70
C GLY A 85 3.24 11.67 -12.35
N SER A 86 3.44 12.87 -11.81
CA SER A 86 4.11 13.07 -10.51
C SER A 86 3.16 13.02 -9.31
N ARG A 87 1.85 13.18 -9.54
CA ARG A 87 0.83 13.37 -8.50
C ARG A 87 0.30 12.03 -7.98
N LEU A 88 0.02 11.97 -6.68
CA LEU A 88 -0.57 10.82 -6.02
C LEU A 88 -2.06 11.09 -5.81
N PHE A 89 -2.90 10.11 -6.14
CA PHE A 89 -4.35 10.17 -5.94
C PHE A 89 -4.83 9.02 -5.06
N ILE A 90 -5.68 9.34 -4.09
CA ILE A 90 -6.41 8.37 -3.25
C ILE A 90 -7.90 8.66 -3.44
N ARG A 91 -8.65 7.67 -3.94
CA ARG A 91 -10.07 7.83 -4.33
C ARG A 91 -10.34 9.04 -5.25
N GLY A 92 -9.44 9.28 -6.21
CA GLY A 92 -9.54 10.39 -7.15
C GLY A 92 -9.22 11.77 -6.57
N LYS A 93 -8.80 11.87 -5.30
CA LYS A 93 -8.33 13.12 -4.69
C LYS A 93 -6.82 13.13 -4.60
N GLU A 94 -6.20 14.24 -5.00
CA GLU A 94 -4.76 14.42 -4.86
C GLU A 94 -4.36 14.39 -3.38
N TYR A 95 -3.25 13.71 -3.09
CA TYR A 95 -2.71 13.54 -1.74
C TYR A 95 -1.22 13.87 -1.72
N GLU A 96 -0.80 14.68 -0.76
CA GLU A 96 0.60 15.03 -0.51
C GLU A 96 1.10 14.27 0.71
N LEU A 97 2.23 13.56 0.55
CA LEU A 97 2.90 12.77 1.59
C LEU A 97 3.81 13.63 2.46
#